data_AF-A0A069PFN3-F1
#
_entry.id   AF-A0A069PFN3-F1
#
_cell.length_a   1.000
_cell.length_b   1.000
_cell.length_c   1.000
_cell.angle_alpha   90.00
_cell.angle_beta   90.00
_cell.angle_gamma   90.00
#
_symmetry.space_group_name_H-M   'P 1'
#
loop_
_entity.id
_entity.type
_entity.pdbx_description
1 polymer ?
#
loop_
_entity_poly.entity_id
_entity_poly.type
_entity_poly.pdbx_seq_one_letter_code
_entity_poly.pdbx_strand_id
1 'polypeptide(L)' 'MSIRTLVEINHDQLHALKWDVEFWENLVAQLGGTHYSSRLIEANGRPIDIGHGVRIIMQRHHSTECSVKSEYEEVKL' A
#
# COMPACT_ATOMS: atom_id res chain seq x y z
N MET A 1 -7.21 9.05 -10.94
CA MET A 1 -7.15 7.74 -10.25
C MET A 1 -6.98 7.99 -8.76
N SER A 2 -7.83 7.41 -7.91
CA SER A 2 -7.65 7.47 -6.45
C SER A 2 -6.97 6.19 -5.99
N ILE A 3 -5.96 6.30 -5.15
CA ILE A 3 -5.31 5.18 -4.47
C ILE A 3 -5.76 5.22 -3.01
N ARG A 4 -6.30 4.12 -2.50
CA ARG A 4 -6.62 3.97 -1.08
C ARG A 4 -5.57 3.06 -0.45
N THR A 5 -4.85 3.58 0.53
CA THR A 5 -3.83 2.82 1.27
C THR A 5 -4.25 2.69 2.72
N LEU A 6 -4.12 1.48 3.26
CA LEU A 6 -4.22 1.20 4.69
C LEU A 6 -2.81 1.02 5.26
N VAL A 7 -2.44 1.86 6.22
CA VAL A 7 -1.13 1.83 6.89
C VAL A 7 -1.35 1.56 8.38
N GLU A 8 -0.57 0.65 8.94
CA GLU A 8 -0.52 0.35 10.37
C GLU A 8 0.76 0.97 10.95
N ILE A 9 0.64 1.64 12.10
CA ILE A 9 1.76 2.29 12.78
C ILE A 9 1.80 1.78 14.21
N ASN A 10 2.97 1.35 14.66
CA ASN A 10 3.19 0.98 16.04
C ASN A 10 2.91 2.20 16.95
N HIS A 11 2.00 2.02 17.90
CA HIS A 11 1.59 3.06 18.83
C HIS A 11 2.76 3.69 19.60
N ASP A 12 3.73 2.87 20.02
CA ASP A 12 4.89 3.33 20.78
C ASP A 12 5.80 4.24 19.93
N GLN A 13 5.81 4.03 18.62
CA GLN A 13 6.61 4.81 17.67
C GLN A 13 5.86 6.01 17.10
N LEU A 14 4.52 6.02 17.20
CA LEU A 14 3.67 7.11 16.69
C LEU A 14 4.04 8.47 17.29
N HIS A 15 4.40 8.51 18.58
CA HIS A 15 4.78 9.75 19.26
C HIS A 15 6.07 10.38 18.71
N ALA A 16 7.03 9.56 18.29
CA ALA A 16 8.26 10.02 17.67
C ALA A 16 8.00 10.43 16.21
N LEU A 17 7.29 9.57 15.47
CA LEU A 17 6.98 9.77 14.06
C LEU A 17 6.12 11.02 13.80
N LYS A 18 5.26 11.43 14.73
CA LYS A 18 4.38 12.60 14.51
C LYS A 18 5.16 13.90 14.23
N TRP A 19 6.41 13.98 14.68
CA TRP A 19 7.27 15.15 14.51
C TRP A 19 8.27 15.00 13.36
N ASP A 20 8.35 13.81 12.76
CA ASP A 20 9.26 13.51 11.66
C ASP A 20 8.59 13.83 10.33
N VAL A 21 8.67 15.10 9.93
CA VAL A 21 8.05 15.59 8.69
C VAL A 21 8.67 14.91 7.46
N GLU A 22 9.98 14.68 7.46
CA GLU A 22 10.70 14.08 6.35
C GLU A 22 10.25 12.63 6.11
N PHE A 23 10.00 11.87 7.19
CA PHE A 23 9.41 10.54 7.09
C PHE A 23 8.04 10.58 6.38
N TRP A 24 7.14 11.49 6.79
CA TRP A 24 5.80 11.59 6.23
C TRP A 24 5.80 12.03 4.78
N GLU A 25 6.64 13.00 4.42
CA GLU A 25 6.79 13.44 3.03
C GLU A 25 7.27 12.30 2.14
N ASN A 26 8.29 11.57 2.57
CA ASN A 26 8.80 10.39 1.84
C ASN A 26 7.74 9.29 1.72
N LEU A 27 7.02 9.00 2.82
CA LEU A 27 5.95 8.00 2.81
C LEU A 27 4.87 8.38 1.80
N VAL A 28 4.32 9.58 1.90
CA VAL A 28 3.22 10.05 1.02
C VAL A 28 3.67 10.10 -0.44
N ALA A 29 4.89 10.57 -0.73
CA ALA A 29 5.45 10.59 -2.08
C ALA A 29 5.51 9.18 -2.69
N GLN A 30 5.87 8.18 -1.90
CA GLN A 30 5.97 6.79 -2.35
C GLN A 30 4.62 6.07 -2.42
N LEU A 31 3.63 6.44 -1.60
CA LEU A 31 2.26 5.91 -1.66
C LEU A 31 1.54 6.26 -2.96
N GLY A 32 1.86 7.40 -3.58
CA GLY A 32 1.32 7.81 -4.88
C GLY A 32 1.94 7.04 -6.07
N GLY A 33 3.05 6.33 -5.85
CA GLY A 33 3.79 5.61 -6.88
C GLY A 33 3.46 4.11 -6.96
N THR A 34 4.18 3.42 -7.85
CA THR A 34 4.11 1.95 -8.02
C THR A 34 4.97 1.18 -7.00
N HIS A 35 5.76 1.87 -6.18
CA HIS A 35 6.78 1.26 -5.33
C HIS A 35 6.20 0.27 -4.32
N TYR A 36 5.13 0.65 -3.63
CA TYR A 36 4.52 -0.21 -2.61
C TYR A 36 3.49 -1.18 -3.18
N SER A 37 2.82 -0.83 -4.28
CA SER A 37 1.89 -1.73 -4.95
C SER A 37 2.61 -2.95 -5.54
N SER A 38 3.78 -2.78 -6.15
CA SER A 38 4.59 -3.91 -6.64
C SER A 38 5.05 -4.82 -5.49
N ARG A 39 5.51 -4.24 -4.39
CA ARG A 39 5.94 -5.00 -3.20
C ARG A 39 4.79 -5.76 -2.54
N LEU A 40 3.58 -5.20 -2.50
CA LEU A 40 2.39 -5.90 -2.00
C LEU A 40 1.99 -7.06 -2.91
N ILE A 41 2.11 -6.90 -4.23
CA ILE A 41 1.87 -7.97 -5.21
C ILE A 41 2.88 -9.11 -5.00
N GLU A 42 4.17 -8.78 -4.90
CA GLU A 42 5.24 -9.75 -4.61
C GLU A 42 5.00 -10.47 -3.27
N ALA A 43 4.48 -9.75 -2.27
CA ALA A 43 4.12 -10.30 -0.97
C ALA A 43 2.80 -11.10 -0.98
N ASN A 44 2.15 -11.28 -2.12
CA ASN A 44 0.82 -11.90 -2.27
C ASN A 44 -0.23 -11.29 -1.31
N GLY A 45 -0.23 -9.96 -1.18
CA GLY A 45 -1.16 -9.22 -0.33
C GLY A 45 -0.86 -9.30 1.18
N ARG A 46 0.28 -9.88 1.58
CA ARG A 46 0.73 -9.81 2.98
C ARG A 46 1.20 -8.39 3.31
N PRO A 47 1.02 -7.94 4.57
CA PRO A 47 1.56 -6.67 5.03
C PRO A 47 3.05 -6.55 4.76
N ILE A 48 3.47 -5.40 4.21
CA ILE A 48 4.88 -5.10 3.98
C ILE A 48 5.38 -4.14 5.06
N ASP A 49 6.49 -4.49 5.70
CA ASP A 49 7.17 -3.61 6.64
C ASP A 49 8.03 -2.59 5.88
N ILE A 50 7.87 -1.32 6.24
CA ILE A 50 8.60 -0.20 5.63
C ILE A 50 9.57 0.45 6.62
N GLY A 51 9.78 -0.16 7.78
CA GLY A 51 10.61 0.36 8.86
C GLY A 51 9.85 1.32 9.78
N HIS A 52 10.54 1.77 10.83
CA HIS A 52 10.00 2.71 11.82
C HIS A 52 8.66 2.26 12.43
N GLY A 53 8.47 0.94 12.57
CA GLY A 53 7.23 0.39 13.12
C GLY A 53 6.01 0.65 12.24
N VAL A 54 6.21 0.97 10.96
CA VAL A 54 5.13 1.22 9.99
C VAL A 54 5.03 0.07 9.00
N ARG A 55 3.79 -0.35 8.72
CA ARG A 55 3.48 -1.41 7.77
C ARG A 55 2.40 -0.95 6.81
N ILE A 56 2.54 -1.31 5.53
CA ILE A 56 1.48 -1.12 4.55
C ILE A 56 0.70 -2.43 4.46
N ILE A 57 -0.58 -2.36 4.80
CA ILE A 57 -1.47 -3.54 4.86
C ILE A 57 -2.12 -3.77 3.49
N MET A 58 -2.54 -2.68 2.84
CA MET A 58 -3.26 -2.74 1.58
C MET A 58 -3.05 -1.46 0.79
N GLN A 59 -2.98 -1.59 -0.53
CA GLN A 59 -3.07 -0.46 -1.45
C GLN A 59 -4.01 -0.86 -2.60
N ARG A 60 -5.12 -0.12 -2.77
CA ARG A 60 -6.13 -0.38 -3.79
C ARG A 60 -6.22 0.80 -4.73
N HIS A 61 -5.99 0.55 -6.02
CA HIS A 61 -6.26 1.51 -7.08
C HIS A 61 -7.77 1.51 -7.36
N HIS A 62 -8.42 2.66 -7.26
CA HIS A 62 -9.84 2.84 -7.55
C HIS A 62 -10.08 3.03 -9.06
N SER A 63 -9.55 2.10 -9.86
CA SER A 63 -9.98 1.83 -11.23
C SER A 63 -10.50 0.39 -11.26
N THR A 64 -11.76 0.22 -10.92
CA THR A 64 -12.45 -1.08 -11.05
C THR A 64 -12.67 -1.36 -12.53
N GLU A 65 -11.72 -2.02 -13.16
CA GLU A 65 -12.04 -3.14 -14.05
C GLU A 65 -11.51 -4.38 -13.33
N CYS A 66 -12.41 -5.17 -12.76
CA CYS A 66 -12.03 -6.41 -12.09
C CYS A 66 -12.20 -7.50 -13.14
N SER A 67 -11.12 -8.01 -13.73
CA SER A 67 -11.23 -9.19 -14.59
C SER A 67 -10.98 -10.47 -13.79
N VAL A 68 -11.87 -11.44 -13.93
CA VAL A 68 -11.68 -12.81 -13.45
C VAL A 68 -11.18 -13.63 -14.62
N LYS A 69 -9.97 -14.18 -14.51
CA LYS A 69 -9.33 -14.99 -15.55
C LYS A 69 -9.32 -16.46 -15.14
N SER A 70 -9.87 -17.30 -15.99
CA SER A 70 -9.81 -18.76 -15.95
C SER A 70 -8.96 -19.25 -17.13
N GLU A 71 -8.56 -20.53 -17.14
CA GLU A 71 -7.84 -21.16 -18.26
C GLU A 71 -8.60 -21.11 -19.59
N TYR A 72 -9.90 -20.83 -19.52
CA TYR A 72 -10.80 -20.85 -20.67
C TYR A 72 -11.26 -19.45 -21.10
N GLU A 73 -11.28 -18.46 -20.19
CA GLU A 73 -11.79 -17.13 -20.52
C GLU A 73 -11.40 -16.06 -19.49
N GLU A 74 -11.36 -14.80 -19.93
CA GLU A 74 -11.17 -13.62 -19.08
C GLU A 74 -12.42 -12.75 -19.13
N VAL A 75 -13.11 -12.63 -17.99
CA VAL A 75 -14.36 -11.86 -17.87
C VAL A 75 -14.10 -10.57 -17.12
N LYS A 76 -14.42 -9.41 -17.73
CA LYS A 76 -14.45 -8.12 -17.03
C LYS A 76 -15.76 -7.97 -16.25
N LEU A 77 -15.66 -7.70 -14.94
CA LEU A 77 -16.76 -7.34 -14.04
C LEU A 77 -17.02 -5.84 -14.04
#